data_AF-A0A0P0SD96-F1
#
_entry.id   AF-A0A0P0SD96-F1
#
_cell.length_a   1.000
_cell.length_b   1.000
_cell.length_c   1.000
_cell.angle_alpha   90.00
_cell.angle_beta   90.00
_cell.angle_gamma   90.00
#
_symmetry.space_group_name_H-M   'P 1'
#
loop_
_entity.id
_entity.type
_entity.pdbx_description
1 polymer ?
#
loop_
_entity_poly.entity_id
_entity_poly.type
_entity_poly.pdbx_seq_one_letter_code
_entity_poly.pdbx_strand_id
1 'polypeptide(L)' 'MSVVLAFAGVGVLLVLMGWAGRRNSVRLGAVPGMLPAHESHRIRVIHRGATTCLAVGVAFVVVGIIAPLL' A
#
# COMPACT_ATOMS: atom_id res chain seq x y z
N MET A 1 17.77 -19.13 -0.72
CA MET A 1 17.78 -18.06 0.31
C MET A 1 17.55 -16.66 -0.26
N SER A 2 18.21 -16.27 -1.35
CA SER A 2 18.09 -14.94 -1.98
C SER A 2 16.68 -14.59 -2.50
N VAL A 3 15.93 -15.56 -3.04
CA VAL A 3 14.57 -15.34 -3.56
C VAL A 3 13.59 -15.02 -2.43
N VAL A 4 13.63 -15.77 -1.32
CA VAL A 4 12.76 -15.56 -0.15
C VAL A 4 12.97 -14.16 0.45
N LEU A 5 14.23 -13.75 0.60
CA LEU A 5 14.59 -12.40 1.07
C LEU A 5 14.09 -11.31 0.11
N ALA A 6 14.14 -11.54 -1.20
CA ALA A 6 13.60 -10.59 -2.18
C ALA A 6 12.08 -10.47 -2.09
N PHE A 7 11.34 -11.59 -2.01
CA PHE A 7 9.88 -11.58 -1.87
C PHE A 7 9.42 -10.95 -0.55
N ALA A 8 10.07 -11.28 0.56
CA ALA A 8 9.79 -10.66 1.86
C ALA A 8 10.13 -9.16 1.84
N GLY A 9 11.27 -8.78 1.25
CA GLY A 9 11.69 -7.38 1.11
C GLY A 9 10.70 -6.56 0.29
N VAL A 10 10.29 -7.05 -0.88
CA VAL A 10 9.29 -6.39 -1.74
C VAL A 10 7.94 -6.29 -1.04
N GLY A 11 7.49 -7.35 -0.35
CA GLY A 11 6.25 -7.36 0.39
C GLY A 11 6.23 -6.33 1.54
N VAL A 12 7.33 -6.22 2.30
CA VAL A 12 7.49 -5.20 3.36
C VAL A 12 7.49 -3.79 2.76
N LEU A 13 8.16 -3.57 1.63
CA LEU A 13 8.19 -2.29 0.93
C LEU A 13 6.79 -1.84 0.49
N LEU A 14 5.99 -2.76 -0.06
CA LEU A 14 4.60 -2.51 -0.46
C LEU A 14 3.70 -2.21 0.74
N VAL A 15 3.88 -2.92 1.85
CA VAL A 15 3.17 -2.66 3.12
C VAL A 15 3.48 -1.25 3.63
N LEU A 16 4.76 -0.86 3.63
CA LEU A 16 5.19 0.47 4.06
C LEU A 16 4.65 1.57 3.14
N MET A 17 4.70 1.37 1.81
CA MET A 17 4.13 2.32 0.86
C MET A 17 2.61 2.46 1.01
N GLY A 18 1.89 1.35 1.16
CA GLY A 18 0.45 1.36 1.41
C GLY A 18 0.10 2.04 2.73
N TRP A 19 0.86 1.80 3.79
CA TRP A 19 0.66 2.44 5.08
C TRP A 19 0.95 3.95 5.05
N ALA A 20 2.05 4.36 4.42
CA ALA A 20 2.40 5.76 4.25
C ALA A 20 1.36 6.49 3.37
N GLY A 21 0.92 5.87 2.27
CA GLY A 21 -0.14 6.40 1.41
C GLY A 21 -1.48 6.55 2.13
N ARG A 22 -1.80 5.64 3.05
CA ARG A 22 -3.00 5.71 3.89
C ARG A 22 -2.92 6.81 4.95
N ARG A 23 -1.76 7.00 5.58
CA ARG A 23 -1.56 8.09 6.55
C ARG A 23 -1.52 9.47 5.89
N ASN A 24 -0.91 9.58 4.72
CA ASN A 24 -0.79 10.85 3.99
C ASN A 24 -1.91 11.08 2.97
N SER A 25 -2.95 10.24 2.90
CA SER A 25 -4.03 10.38 1.91
C SER A 25 -4.75 11.72 2.00
N VAL A 26 -4.83 12.29 3.20
CA VAL A 26 -5.38 13.64 3.44
C VAL A 26 -4.46 14.73 2.88
N ARG A 27 -3.14 14.59 3.09
CA ARG A 27 -2.13 15.51 2.52
C ARG A 27 -1.97 15.39 1.00
N LEU A 28 -2.17 14.19 0.45
CA LEU A 28 -2.11 13.92 -1.00
C LEU A 28 -3.41 14.31 -1.72
N GLY A 29 -4.54 14.28 -1.02
CA GLY A 29 -5.85 14.69 -1.53
C GLY A 29 -6.11 16.19 -1.46
N ALA A 30 -5.44 16.90 -0.54
CA ALA A 30 -5.53 18.34 -0.38
C ALA A 30 -4.84 19.07 -1.55
N VAL A 31 -5.62 19.42 -2.56
CA VAL A 31 -5.19 20.28 -3.67
C VAL A 31 -5.79 21.68 -3.43
N PRO A 32 -4.96 22.74 -3.30
CA PRO A 32 -5.47 24.08 -3.07
C PRO A 32 -6.37 24.51 -4.25
N GLY A 33 -7.61 24.91 -3.94
CA GLY A 33 -8.62 25.34 -4.93
C GLY A 33 -9.58 24.25 -5.41
N MET A 34 -9.52 23.02 -4.88
CA MET A 34 -10.41 21.94 -5.29
C MET A 34 -11.76 21.98 -4.54
N LEU A 35 -12.87 21.71 -5.25
CA LEU A 35 -14.19 21.58 -4.62
C LEU A 35 -14.21 20.41 -3.61
N PRO A 36 -14.82 20.58 -2.43
CA PRO A 36 -14.77 19.59 -1.33
C PRO A 36 -15.38 18.23 -1.69
N ALA A 37 -16.32 18.21 -2.64
CA ALA A 37 -16.89 16.97 -3.19
C ALA A 37 -15.87 16.15 -4.00
N HIS A 38 -14.99 16.81 -4.74
CA HIS A 38 -13.93 16.16 -5.53
C HIS A 38 -12.75 15.72 -4.66
N GLU A 39 -12.44 16.50 -3.62
CA GLU A 39 -11.43 16.16 -2.62
C GLU A 39 -11.80 14.88 -1.85
N SER A 40 -13.04 14.80 -1.36
CA SER A 40 -13.55 13.60 -0.69
C SER A 40 -13.52 12.35 -1.57
N HIS A 41 -13.78 12.50 -2.87
CA HIS A 41 -13.68 11.40 -3.83
C HIS A 41 -12.23 10.96 -4.02
N ARG A 42 -11.29 11.90 -4.21
CA ARG A 42 -9.85 11.58 -4.36
C ARG A 42 -9.27 10.92 -3.11
N ILE A 43 -9.59 11.42 -1.92
CA ILE A 43 -9.13 10.82 -0.66
C ILE A 43 -9.61 9.37 -0.57
N ARG A 44 -10.86 9.09 -0.95
CA ARG A 44 -11.41 7.72 -0.99
C ARG A 44 -10.67 6.81 -1.98
N VAL A 45 -10.34 7.33 -3.16
CA VAL A 45 -9.58 6.57 -4.19
C VAL A 45 -8.16 6.29 -3.72
N ILE A 46 -7.46 7.28 -3.16
CA ILE A 46 -6.11 7.12 -2.60
C ILE A 46 -6.13 6.11 -1.46
N HIS A 47 -7.13 6.19 -0.58
CA HIS A 47 -7.27 5.27 0.53
C HIS A 47 -7.56 3.83 0.06
N ARG A 48 -8.34 3.65 -1.02
CA ARG A 48 -8.53 2.32 -1.65
C ARG A 48 -7.23 1.78 -2.26
N GLY A 49 -6.50 2.60 -3.02
CA GLY A 49 -5.21 2.22 -3.60
C GLY A 49 -4.17 1.88 -2.54
N ALA A 50 -4.15 2.62 -1.44
CA ALA A 50 -3.30 2.35 -0.30
C ALA A 50 -3.65 1.01 0.38
N THR A 51 -4.94 0.69 0.53
CA THR A 51 -5.38 -0.60 1.09
C THR A 51 -5.07 -1.78 0.18
N THR A 52 -5.20 -1.64 -1.15
CA THR A 52 -4.83 -2.70 -2.08
C THR A 52 -3.32 -2.93 -2.08
N CYS A 53 -2.52 -1.87 -2.05
CA CYS A 53 -1.06 -1.97 -1.93
C CYS A 53 -0.63 -2.69 -0.64
N LEU A 54 -1.28 -2.38 0.49
CA LEU A 54 -1.10 -3.09 1.76
C LEU A 54 -1.47 -4.57 1.65
N ALA A 55 -2.64 -4.89 1.10
CA ALA A 55 -3.11 -6.27 0.97
C ALA A 55 -2.19 -7.12 0.08
N VAL A 56 -1.75 -6.56 -1.06
CA VAL A 56 -0.80 -7.23 -1.98
C VAL A 56 0.57 -7.41 -1.31
N GLY A 57 1.07 -6.40 -0.60
CA GLY A 57 2.33 -6.52 0.14
C GLY A 57 2.28 -7.63 1.19
N VAL A 58 1.20 -7.71 1.98
CA VAL A 58 1.00 -8.78 2.97
C VAL A 58 0.94 -10.15 2.28
N ALA A 59 0.19 -10.30 1.19
CA ALA A 59 0.13 -11.55 0.45
C ALA A 59 1.51 -11.98 -0.07
N PHE A 60 2.32 -11.04 -0.56
CA PHE A 60 3.69 -11.30 -1.01
C PHE A 60 4.60 -11.78 0.12
N VAL A 61 4.51 -11.17 1.30
CA VAL A 61 5.26 -11.61 2.49
C VAL A 61 4.84 -13.03 2.89
N VAL A 62 3.53 -13.29 2.95
CA VAL A 62 2.98 -14.60 3.34
C VAL A 62 3.42 -15.70 2.37
N VAL A 63 3.29 -15.46 1.06
CA VAL A 63 3.73 -16.42 0.03
C VAL A 63 5.25 -16.61 0.08
N GLY A 64 6.03 -15.54 0.25
CA GLY A 64 7.49 -15.62 0.36
C GLY A 64 7.97 -16.44 1.56
N ILE A 65 7.21 -16.44 2.67
CA ILE A 65 7.51 -17.23 3.87
C ILE A 65 7.01 -18.68 3.74
N ILE A 66 5.82 -18.89 3.18
CA ILE A 66 5.19 -20.22 3.06
C ILE A 66 5.83 -21.06 1.95
N ALA A 67 6.20 -20.47 0.80
CA ALA A 67 6.80 -21.18 -0.33
C ALA A 67 8.06 -21.99 0.01
N PRO A 68 9.00 -21.53 0.87
CA PRO A 68 10.14 -22.34 1.31
C PRO A 68 9.82 -23.35 2.43
N LEU A 69 8.61 -23.33 3.00
CA LEU A 69 8.14 -24.28 4.04
C LEU A 69 7.39 -25.49 3.46
N LEU A 70 6.99 -25.42 2.18
CA LEU A 70 6.38 -26.50 1.38
C LEU A 70 7.46 -27.23 0.56
#